data_AF-A0A3N5ZR67-F1
#
_entry.id   AF-A0A3N5ZR67-F1
#
_cell.length_a   1.000
_cell.length_b   1.000
_cell.length_c   1.000
_cell.angle_alpha   90.00
_cell.angle_beta   90.00
_cell.angle_gamma   90.00
#
_symmetry.space_group_name_H-M   'P 1'
#
loop_
_entity.id
_entity.type
_entity.pdbx_description
1 polymer ?
#
loop_
_entity_poly.entity_id
_entity_poly.type
_entity_poly.pdbx_seq_one_letter_code
_entity_poly.pdbx_strand_id
1 'polypeptide(L)'
;MRKKWNMLSSAMIGMSILLLTNQQGVKAATTEEMTIAYQKQLADEKIALEVVHYVAKLYKFKYEVTDIIDEEKVSSAREMYTNLTPSQMAIAKKNGASFMLRQCEERVQIQKEANVFKAYVDSIDINSYRALGQLNQAYSDFVQLSSAAEELAEASYEQAKAMEVTVNQNRVKRVENLIIEAGTDESLVWKARQQYSILTDKQKEMFNPDFVTKLEKAEAQIKFEEPIHQFESVADELYMFIEDGDYQERVKEARQYYNALTSEQKAVAKKSYKKLLTNEQTVKDQKAAANVDKAIRNIRFSTSKNYKSTVKKVRSQYDKLTKAQKKFLIYKEVLTDHEKTIDMRAAGDVANDMEKINRRSSKAQIKKVNTAYKKLTTKQKKYIPKKTYQHFKTFLK
;
A
#
# COMPACT_ATOMS: atom_id res chain seq x y z
N MET A 1 9.23 15.13 23.41
CA MET A 1 9.27 14.06 22.38
C MET A 1 10.65 13.84 21.73
N ARG A 2 11.77 14.08 22.45
CA ARG A 2 13.13 13.78 21.94
C ARG A 2 13.53 12.29 21.97
N LYS A 3 12.69 11.41 22.53
CA LYS A 3 12.89 9.94 22.50
C LYS A 3 12.10 9.20 21.39
N LYS A 4 11.13 9.84 20.71
CA LYS A 4 10.35 9.20 19.63
C LYS A 4 10.80 9.60 18.21
N TRP A 5 11.66 10.61 18.07
CA TRP A 5 12.28 11.02 16.80
C TRP A 5 13.45 10.13 16.36
N ASN A 6 13.99 9.30 17.25
CA ASN A 6 15.09 8.38 16.90
C ASN A 6 14.61 7.00 16.42
N MET A 7 13.30 6.69 16.45
CA MET A 7 12.77 5.38 15.99
C MET A 7 12.08 5.43 14.62
N LEU A 8 11.56 6.59 14.20
CA LEU A 8 10.85 6.72 12.91
C LEU A 8 11.76 7.11 11.75
N SER A 9 12.94 7.69 12.00
CA SER A 9 14.00 7.82 10.98
C SER A 9 14.62 6.46 10.62
N SER A 10 14.64 5.52 11.58
CA SER A 10 15.22 4.17 11.40
C SER A 10 14.43 3.26 10.46
N ALA A 11 13.10 3.39 10.41
CA ALA A 11 12.26 2.55 9.57
C ALA A 11 12.13 3.06 8.11
N MET A 12 12.12 4.38 7.91
CA MET A 12 11.95 4.95 6.56
C MET A 12 13.26 4.95 5.74
N ILE A 13 14.43 5.07 6.36
CA ILE A 13 15.71 4.98 5.63
C ILE A 13 16.00 3.54 5.20
N GLY A 14 15.59 2.54 6.00
CA GLY A 14 15.68 1.12 5.63
C GLY A 14 14.81 0.74 4.42
N MET A 15 13.65 1.39 4.23
CA MET A 15 12.79 1.15 3.06
C MET A 15 13.19 1.95 1.82
N SER A 16 13.73 3.16 1.97
CA SER A 16 14.15 3.98 0.81
C SER A 16 15.39 3.44 0.10
N ILE A 17 16.29 2.74 0.81
CA ILE A 17 17.51 2.16 0.19
C ILE A 17 17.21 0.81 -0.50
N LEU A 18 16.22 0.05 0.00
CA LEU A 18 15.73 -1.17 -0.65
C LEU A 18 15.07 -0.90 -2.02
N LEU A 19 14.53 0.30 -2.22
CA LEU A 19 13.89 0.73 -3.48
C LEU A 19 14.89 1.30 -4.50
N LEU A 20 16.08 1.75 -4.09
CA LEU A 20 17.11 2.28 -4.99
C LEU A 20 18.11 1.22 -5.48
N THR A 21 18.24 0.08 -4.78
CA THR A 21 19.16 -1.01 -5.16
C THR A 21 18.66 -1.91 -6.28
N ASN A 22 17.43 -1.72 -6.77
CA ASN A 22 16.88 -2.49 -7.89
C ASN A 22 16.98 -1.80 -9.27
N GLN A 23 17.53 -0.58 -9.36
CA GLN A 23 17.64 0.14 -10.64
C GLN A 23 19.04 0.49 -11.11
N GLN A 24 20.07 0.44 -10.26
CA GLN A 24 21.45 0.65 -10.68
C GLN A 24 22.33 -0.30 -9.88
N GLY A 25 23.15 -1.12 -10.53
CA GLY A 25 23.98 -2.18 -9.93
C GLY A 25 25.09 -1.69 -8.99
N VAL A 26 24.76 -0.79 -8.06
CA VAL A 26 25.59 -0.32 -6.97
C VAL A 26 25.38 -1.32 -5.82
N LYS A 27 26.46 -1.91 -5.31
CA LYS A 27 26.42 -2.77 -4.12
C LYS A 27 25.63 -2.08 -3.01
N ALA A 28 24.55 -2.72 -2.56
CA ALA A 28 23.76 -2.24 -1.43
C ALA A 28 24.67 -2.05 -0.22
N ALA A 29 24.68 -0.86 0.37
CA ALA A 29 25.36 -0.62 1.62
C ALA A 29 24.73 -1.54 2.69
N THR A 30 25.57 -2.28 3.40
CA THR A 30 25.15 -3.18 4.48
C THR A 30 24.45 -2.40 5.60
N THR A 31 23.58 -3.06 6.38
CA THR A 31 22.90 -2.46 7.54
C THR A 31 23.87 -1.81 8.53
N GLU A 32 25.10 -2.31 8.58
CA GLU A 32 26.20 -1.80 9.39
C GLU A 32 26.77 -0.48 8.84
N GLU A 33 26.99 -0.39 7.52
CA GLU A 33 27.42 0.84 6.83
C GLU A 33 26.40 1.99 6.95
N MET A 34 25.10 1.67 6.91
CA MET A 34 24.03 2.67 7.12
C MET A 34 24.01 3.21 8.55
N THR A 35 24.26 2.34 9.53
CA THR A 35 24.29 2.72 10.96
C THR A 35 25.49 3.63 11.24
N ILE A 36 26.66 3.32 10.65
CA ILE A 36 27.87 4.13 10.76
C ILE A 36 27.65 5.52 10.10
N ALA A 37 27.02 5.57 8.93
CA ALA A 37 26.71 6.84 8.24
C ALA A 37 25.76 7.74 9.06
N TYR A 38 24.74 7.16 9.69
CA TYR A 38 23.80 7.89 10.54
C TYR A 38 24.46 8.45 11.81
N GLN A 39 25.30 7.65 12.47
CA GLN A 39 26.05 8.10 13.65
C GLN A 39 27.04 9.23 13.29
N LYS A 40 27.68 9.13 12.12
CA LYS A 40 28.56 10.19 11.60
C LYS A 40 27.79 11.48 11.35
N GLN A 41 26.60 11.41 10.75
CA GLN A 41 25.76 12.59 10.49
C GLN A 41 25.30 13.29 11.78
N LEU A 42 24.92 12.52 12.80
CA LEU A 42 24.56 13.08 14.12
C LEU A 42 25.76 13.75 14.82
N ALA A 43 26.95 13.16 14.70
CA ALA A 43 28.18 13.75 15.22
C ALA A 43 28.53 15.06 14.50
N ASP A 44 28.40 15.09 13.18
CA ASP A 44 28.62 16.28 12.35
C ASP A 44 27.64 17.40 12.69
N GLU A 45 26.35 17.08 12.90
CA GLU A 45 25.34 18.07 13.27
C GLU A 45 25.62 18.67 14.66
N LYS A 46 26.06 17.86 15.61
CA LYS A 46 26.43 18.33 16.96
C LYS A 46 27.58 19.34 16.89
N ILE A 47 28.67 18.99 16.20
CA ILE A 47 29.86 19.84 16.07
C ILE A 47 29.50 21.16 15.35
N ALA A 48 28.71 21.09 14.28
CA ALA A 48 28.28 22.29 13.55
C ALA A 48 27.44 23.22 14.43
N LEU A 49 26.54 22.68 15.25
CA LEU A 49 25.67 23.48 16.14
C LEU A 49 26.44 24.11 17.31
N GLU A 50 27.51 23.49 17.80
CA GLU A 50 28.40 24.09 18.80
C GLU A 50 29.06 25.36 18.26
N VAL A 51 29.56 25.33 17.01
CA VAL A 51 30.13 26.51 16.34
C VAL A 51 29.06 27.58 16.10
N VAL A 52 27.87 27.20 15.62
CA VAL A 52 26.75 28.15 15.45
C VAL A 52 26.41 28.85 16.76
N HIS A 53 26.36 28.11 17.87
CA HIS A 53 26.03 28.66 19.17
C HIS A 53 27.12 29.60 19.70
N TYR A 54 28.39 29.27 19.47
CA TYR A 54 29.52 30.13 19.83
C TYR A 54 29.48 31.46 19.06
N VAL A 55 29.30 31.40 17.73
CA VAL A 55 29.16 32.59 16.87
C VAL A 55 27.94 33.43 17.27
N ALA A 56 26.80 32.78 17.56
CA ALA A 56 25.58 33.49 17.97
C ALA A 56 25.73 34.23 19.30
N LYS A 57 26.57 33.77 20.22
CA LYS A 57 26.86 34.48 21.47
C LYS A 57 27.67 35.75 21.23
N LEU A 58 28.67 35.69 20.34
CA LEU A 58 29.44 36.87 19.93
C LEU A 58 28.54 37.88 19.21
N TYR A 59 27.62 37.36 18.38
CA TYR A 59 26.65 38.18 17.65
C TYR A 59 25.60 38.86 18.56
N LYS A 60 25.22 38.24 19.69
CA LYS A 60 24.17 38.74 20.61
C LYS A 60 24.63 39.81 21.62
N PHE A 61 25.88 40.25 21.61
CA PHE A 61 26.27 41.41 22.43
C PHE A 61 25.59 42.67 21.91
N LYS A 62 24.89 43.35 22.83
CA LYS A 62 23.94 44.43 22.61
C LYS A 62 24.47 45.50 21.64
N TYR A 63 23.54 46.05 20.86
CA TYR A 63 23.71 47.23 20.02
C TYR A 63 23.90 48.49 20.88
N GLU A 64 25.05 48.60 21.54
CA GLU A 64 25.57 49.88 22.01
C GLU A 64 26.93 50.06 21.33
N VAL A 65 27.16 51.22 20.69
CA VAL A 65 28.38 51.55 19.92
C VAL A 65 29.65 51.49 20.80
N THR A 66 29.50 51.36 22.13
CA THR A 66 30.55 51.32 23.14
C THR A 66 31.05 49.93 23.54
N ASP A 67 30.38 48.85 23.14
CA ASP A 67 30.78 47.48 23.52
C ASP A 67 31.91 46.96 22.61
N ILE A 68 33.12 46.93 23.16
CA ILE A 68 34.33 46.42 22.50
C ILE A 68 34.12 44.94 22.17
N ILE A 69 34.13 44.60 20.88
CA ILE A 69 34.16 43.22 20.43
C ILE A 69 35.56 42.65 20.60
N ASP A 70 35.65 41.46 21.20
CA ASP A 70 36.90 40.77 21.45
C ASP A 70 37.43 40.12 20.16
N GLU A 71 38.45 40.72 19.55
CA GLU A 71 39.06 40.27 18.30
C GLU A 71 39.60 38.83 18.38
N GLU A 72 40.17 38.44 19.53
CA GLU A 72 40.70 37.09 19.71
C GLU A 72 39.58 36.05 19.70
N LYS A 73 38.43 36.37 20.31
CA LYS A 73 37.26 35.49 20.29
C LYS A 73 36.62 35.37 18.92
N VAL A 74 36.57 36.46 18.13
CA VAL A 74 36.08 36.43 16.75
C VAL A 74 37.04 35.62 15.86
N SER A 75 38.35 35.79 16.04
CA SER A 75 39.37 35.00 15.34
C SER A 75 39.26 33.51 15.67
N SER A 76 39.06 33.18 16.95
CA SER A 76 38.80 31.80 17.40
C SER A 76 37.53 31.23 16.78
N ALA A 77 36.47 32.03 16.66
CA ALA A 77 35.22 31.62 16.01
C ALA A 77 35.42 31.33 14.51
N ARG A 78 36.21 32.18 13.83
CA ARG A 78 36.58 31.97 12.42
C ARG A 78 37.35 30.67 12.26
N GLU A 79 38.34 30.42 13.10
CA GLU A 79 39.14 29.19 13.05
C GLU A 79 38.28 27.94 13.27
N MET A 80 37.43 27.94 14.29
CA MET A 80 36.46 26.87 14.53
C MET A 80 35.56 26.62 13.32
N TYR A 81 35.08 27.69 12.68
CA TYR A 81 34.21 27.61 11.51
C TYR A 81 34.93 27.11 10.25
N THR A 82 36.18 27.53 10.02
CA THR A 82 36.99 27.07 8.87
C THR A 82 37.44 25.62 9.01
N ASN A 83 37.60 25.13 10.24
CA ASN A 83 38.00 23.74 10.52
C ASN A 83 36.85 22.73 10.42
N LEU A 84 35.61 23.19 10.16
CA LEU A 84 34.47 22.30 9.90
C LEU A 84 34.66 21.50 8.61
N THR A 85 34.24 20.24 8.63
CA THR A 85 34.18 19.44 7.39
C THR A 85 33.12 20.02 6.43
N PRO A 86 33.16 19.70 5.12
CA PRO A 86 32.18 20.23 4.16
C PRO A 86 30.72 19.99 4.55
N SER A 87 30.43 18.80 5.12
CA SER A 87 29.09 18.43 5.60
C SER A 87 28.66 19.25 6.82
N GLN A 88 29.56 19.41 7.80
CA GLN A 88 29.32 20.25 8.99
C GLN A 88 29.14 21.72 8.60
N MET A 89 29.94 22.21 7.66
CA MET A 89 29.89 23.58 7.17
C MET A 89 28.58 23.88 6.44
N ALA A 90 28.04 22.94 5.66
CA ALA A 90 26.73 23.10 5.02
C ALA A 90 25.61 23.25 6.08
N ILE A 91 25.69 22.48 7.17
CA ILE A 91 24.76 22.57 8.31
C ILE A 91 24.92 23.94 9.00
N ALA A 92 26.15 24.37 9.29
CA ALA A 92 26.42 25.65 9.93
C ALA A 92 25.94 26.85 9.08
N LYS A 93 26.14 26.80 7.76
CA LYS A 93 25.64 27.79 6.78
C LYS A 93 24.11 27.88 6.78
N LYS A 94 23.43 26.73 6.73
CA LYS A 94 21.96 26.67 6.79
C LYS A 94 21.40 27.27 8.07
N ASN A 95 22.16 27.22 9.16
CA ASN A 95 21.82 27.80 10.46
C ASN A 95 22.39 29.23 10.68
N GLY A 96 22.88 29.88 9.61
CA GLY A 96 23.24 31.31 9.63
C GLY A 96 24.62 31.65 10.22
N ALA A 97 25.46 30.67 10.58
CA ALA A 97 26.78 30.94 11.18
C ALA A 97 27.68 31.81 10.27
N SER A 98 27.66 31.57 8.97
CA SER A 98 28.47 32.35 8.00
C SER A 98 28.13 33.83 8.01
N PHE A 99 26.84 34.15 8.12
CA PHE A 99 26.36 35.51 8.12
C PHE A 99 26.73 36.20 9.43
N MET A 100 26.44 35.55 10.56
CA MET A 100 26.74 36.10 11.89
C MET A 100 28.24 36.32 12.10
N LEU A 101 29.08 35.38 11.65
CA LEU A 101 30.54 35.50 11.76
C LEU A 101 31.06 36.68 10.94
N ARG A 102 30.59 36.85 9.69
CA ARG A 102 30.96 37.99 8.84
C ARG A 102 30.59 39.32 9.49
N GLN A 103 29.41 39.42 10.09
CA GLN A 103 28.99 40.63 10.82
C GLN A 103 29.89 40.92 12.03
N CYS A 104 30.36 39.89 12.75
CA CYS A 104 31.32 40.07 13.84
C CYS A 104 32.69 40.58 13.32
N GLU A 105 33.14 40.07 12.18
CA GLU A 105 34.42 40.47 11.57
C GLU A 105 34.39 41.91 11.04
N GLU A 106 33.27 42.30 10.42
CA GLU A 106 33.04 43.69 9.99
C GLU A 106 33.08 44.65 11.19
N ARG A 107 32.52 44.27 12.36
CA ARG A 107 32.63 45.05 13.59
C ARG A 107 34.07 45.20 14.12
N VAL A 108 34.87 44.12 14.06
CA VAL A 108 36.30 44.19 14.44
C VAL A 108 37.04 45.16 13.55
N GLN A 109 36.76 45.15 12.23
CA GLN A 109 37.39 46.06 11.28
C GLN A 109 37.03 47.53 11.56
N ILE A 110 35.75 47.80 11.80
CA ILE A 110 35.27 49.14 12.19
C ILE A 110 35.96 49.60 13.49
N GLN A 111 36.11 48.70 14.47
CA GLN A 111 36.80 49.01 15.72
C GLN A 111 38.28 49.39 15.50
N LYS A 112 38.98 48.70 14.59
CA LYS A 112 40.36 49.02 14.23
C LYS A 112 40.47 50.39 13.55
N GLU A 113 39.58 50.68 12.63
CA GLU A 113 39.51 51.98 11.94
C GLU A 113 39.21 53.12 12.93
N ALA A 114 38.29 52.90 13.87
CA ALA A 114 38.00 53.84 14.95
C ALA A 114 39.22 54.07 15.86
N ASN A 115 39.99 53.02 16.18
CA ASN A 115 41.22 53.15 16.98
C ASN A 115 42.33 53.91 16.23
N VAL A 116 42.47 53.71 14.92
CA VAL A 116 43.42 54.47 14.07
C VAL A 116 43.00 55.93 13.98
N PHE A 117 41.71 56.19 13.78
CA PHE A 117 41.17 57.55 13.77
C PHE A 117 41.38 58.24 15.12
N LYS A 118 41.14 57.53 16.23
CA LYS A 118 41.41 58.02 17.58
C LYS A 118 42.90 58.36 17.79
N ALA A 119 43.81 57.47 17.38
CA ALA A 119 45.25 57.73 17.47
C ALA A 119 45.69 58.91 16.60
N TYR A 120 45.08 59.08 15.42
CA TYR A 120 45.29 60.25 14.56
C TYR A 120 44.80 61.53 15.24
N VAL A 121 43.57 61.54 15.78
CA VAL A 121 43.01 62.65 16.56
C VAL A 121 43.90 63.01 17.75
N ASP A 122 44.37 62.01 18.50
CA ASP A 122 45.28 62.20 19.63
C ASP A 122 46.66 62.76 19.20
N SER A 123 47.04 62.60 17.93
CA SER A 123 48.30 63.13 17.35
C SER A 123 48.19 64.54 16.76
N ILE A 124 46.97 65.10 16.65
CA ILE A 124 46.76 66.45 16.13
C ILE A 124 47.14 67.48 17.22
N ASP A 125 48.20 68.25 16.97
CA ASP A 125 48.49 69.46 17.75
C ASP A 125 47.38 70.50 17.49
N ILE A 126 46.63 70.83 18.54
CA ILE A 126 45.34 71.55 18.53
C ILE A 126 45.46 73.03 18.06
N ASN A 127 46.64 73.51 17.67
CA ASN A 127 46.89 74.93 17.43
C ASN A 127 46.81 75.43 15.97
N SER A 128 46.13 74.75 15.03
CA SER A 128 45.92 75.32 13.68
C SER A 128 44.46 75.35 13.19
N TYR A 129 43.95 76.56 12.94
CA TYR A 129 42.55 76.88 12.62
C TYR A 129 41.98 76.25 11.32
N ARG A 130 42.81 75.64 10.44
CA ARG A 130 42.32 74.95 9.22
C ARG A 130 41.73 73.57 9.50
N ALA A 131 42.18 72.89 10.55
CA ALA A 131 41.74 71.53 10.87
C ALA A 131 40.29 71.48 11.38
N LEU A 132 39.84 72.52 12.11
CA LEU A 132 38.48 72.58 12.69
C LEU A 132 37.36 72.62 11.65
N GLY A 133 37.55 73.32 10.53
CA GLY A 133 36.55 73.41 9.46
C GLY A 133 36.34 72.09 8.70
N GLN A 134 37.43 71.35 8.47
CA GLN A 134 37.37 70.02 7.84
C GLN A 134 36.82 68.96 8.81
N LEU A 135 37.08 69.09 10.11
CA LEU A 135 36.55 68.19 11.15
C LEU A 135 35.03 68.31 11.29
N ASN A 136 34.47 69.53 11.26
CA ASN A 136 33.02 69.74 11.35
C ASN A 136 32.26 69.21 10.13
N GLN A 137 32.83 69.35 8.92
CA GLN A 137 32.24 68.78 7.71
C GLN A 137 32.29 67.25 7.76
N ALA A 138 33.43 66.67 8.12
CA ALA A 138 33.57 65.21 8.27
C ALA A 138 32.64 64.65 9.35
N TYR A 139 32.41 65.37 10.45
CA TYR A 139 31.46 65.00 11.48
C TYR A 139 30.00 65.07 11.00
N SER A 140 29.63 66.12 10.25
CA SER A 140 28.30 66.24 9.63
C SER A 140 28.04 65.11 8.62
N ASP A 141 29.01 64.80 7.77
CA ASP A 141 28.93 63.73 6.77
C ASP A 141 28.88 62.35 7.45
N PHE A 142 29.63 62.14 8.54
CA PHE A 142 29.57 60.92 9.37
C PHE A 142 28.20 60.75 10.02
N VAL A 143 27.62 61.82 10.59
CA VAL A 143 26.29 61.77 11.19
C VAL A 143 25.23 61.43 10.14
N GLN A 144 25.27 62.02 8.95
CA GLN A 144 24.34 61.69 7.86
C GLN A 144 24.51 60.26 7.32
N LEU A 145 25.75 59.77 7.21
CA LEU A 145 26.02 58.38 6.82
C LEU A 145 25.54 57.39 7.89
N SER A 146 25.68 57.74 9.18
CA SER A 146 25.22 56.91 10.29
C SER A 146 23.69 56.79 10.35
N SER A 147 22.96 57.90 10.16
CA SER A 147 21.49 57.89 10.12
C SER A 147 20.97 57.15 8.90
N ALA A 148 21.59 57.31 7.73
CA ALA A 148 21.22 56.57 6.52
C ALA A 148 21.49 55.07 6.65
N ALA A 149 22.56 54.67 7.34
CA ALA A 149 22.86 53.26 7.62
C ALA A 149 21.84 52.64 8.60
N GLU A 150 21.39 53.40 9.60
CA GLU A 150 20.37 52.97 10.56
C GLU A 150 19.01 52.75 9.88
N GLU A 151 18.57 53.70 9.04
CA GLU A 151 17.36 53.55 8.21
C GLU A 151 17.43 52.34 7.26
N LEU A 152 18.59 52.09 6.63
CA LEU A 152 18.77 50.96 5.73
C LEU A 152 18.75 49.62 6.47
N ALA A 153 19.30 49.58 7.69
CA ALA A 153 19.27 48.40 8.55
C ALA A 153 17.85 48.08 9.03
N GLU A 154 17.08 49.10 9.43
CA GLU A 154 15.69 48.94 9.85
C GLU A 154 14.78 48.54 8.68
N ALA A 155 14.97 49.14 7.49
CA ALA A 155 14.27 48.72 6.27
C ALA A 155 14.60 47.27 5.88
N SER A 156 15.88 46.86 5.99
CA SER A 156 16.31 45.48 5.73
C SER A 156 15.73 44.49 6.74
N TYR A 157 15.62 44.89 8.01
CA TYR A 157 15.00 44.09 9.08
C TYR A 157 13.50 43.89 8.83
N GLU A 158 12.75 44.95 8.54
CA GLU A 158 11.32 44.84 8.23
C GLU A 158 11.08 44.08 6.92
N GLN A 159 11.94 44.22 5.91
CA GLN A 159 11.88 43.40 4.69
C GLN A 159 12.14 41.91 4.96
N ALA A 160 13.11 41.58 5.83
CA ALA A 160 13.38 40.19 6.23
C ALA A 160 12.20 39.57 6.99
N LYS A 161 11.57 40.34 7.88
CA LYS A 161 10.37 39.95 8.62
C LYS A 161 9.16 39.75 7.68
N ALA A 162 8.97 40.62 6.70
CA ALA A 162 7.93 40.48 5.68
C ALA A 162 8.16 39.25 4.77
N MET A 163 9.42 38.96 4.41
CA MET A 163 9.79 37.74 3.68
C MET A 163 9.51 36.48 4.50
N GLU A 164 9.81 36.47 5.80
CA GLU A 164 9.51 35.35 6.69
C GLU A 164 7.99 35.08 6.76
N VAL A 165 7.17 36.12 6.90
CA VAL A 165 5.71 36.01 6.87
C VAL A 165 5.22 35.42 5.55
N THR A 166 5.73 35.89 4.41
CA THR A 166 5.34 35.41 3.07
C THR A 166 5.71 33.94 2.85
N VAL A 167 6.91 33.53 3.26
CA VAL A 167 7.36 32.13 3.19
C VAL A 167 6.47 31.23 4.05
N ASN A 168 6.08 31.68 5.23
CA ASN A 168 5.21 30.93 6.13
C ASN A 168 3.78 30.79 5.56
N GLN A 169 3.20 31.86 5.00
CA GLN A 169 1.89 31.79 4.33
C GLN A 169 1.90 30.82 3.13
N ASN A 170 2.96 30.83 2.32
CA ASN A 170 3.09 29.91 1.19
C ASN A 170 3.23 28.45 1.63
N ARG A 171 3.86 28.17 2.79
CA ARG A 171 3.91 26.82 3.37
C ARG A 171 2.53 26.35 3.81
N VAL A 172 1.75 27.20 4.47
CA VAL A 172 0.38 26.89 4.93
C VAL A 172 -0.53 26.59 3.74
N LYS A 173 -0.57 27.47 2.74
CA LYS A 173 -1.39 27.29 1.52
C LYS A 173 -1.10 25.99 0.79
N ARG A 174 0.17 25.58 0.70
CA ARG A 174 0.52 24.29 0.07
C ARG A 174 -0.09 23.10 0.80
N VAL A 175 -0.10 23.12 2.14
CA VAL A 175 -0.68 22.03 2.94
C VAL A 175 -2.21 22.05 2.86
N GLU A 176 -2.84 23.23 2.84
CA GLU A 176 -4.29 23.36 2.61
C GLU A 176 -4.71 22.81 1.24
N ASN A 177 -3.97 23.16 0.18
CA ASN A 177 -4.23 22.66 -1.16
C ASN A 177 -4.09 21.14 -1.25
N LEU A 178 -3.12 20.54 -0.57
CA LEU A 178 -2.97 19.08 -0.55
C LEU A 178 -4.21 18.37 -0.02
N ILE A 179 -4.91 18.92 0.98
CA ILE A 179 -6.17 18.32 1.48
C ILE A 179 -7.33 18.53 0.50
N ILE A 180 -7.41 19.71 -0.11
CA ILE A 180 -8.45 20.02 -1.10
C ILE A 180 -8.32 19.07 -2.30
N GLU A 181 -7.10 18.84 -2.76
CA GLU A 181 -6.77 17.93 -3.87
C GLU A 181 -6.90 16.45 -3.48
N ALA A 182 -6.63 16.10 -2.22
CA ALA A 182 -6.61 14.70 -1.78
C ALA A 182 -7.95 13.99 -1.96
N GLY A 183 -9.08 14.62 -1.63
CA GLY A 183 -10.36 13.91 -1.57
C GLY A 183 -10.26 12.68 -0.63
N THR A 184 -10.30 11.48 -1.21
CA THR A 184 -10.09 10.20 -0.51
C THR A 184 -8.76 9.49 -0.85
N ASP A 185 -7.83 10.16 -1.54
CA ASP A 185 -6.50 9.61 -1.85
C ASP A 185 -5.63 9.51 -0.58
N GLU A 186 -5.35 8.27 -0.18
CA GLU A 186 -4.58 7.95 1.02
C GLU A 186 -3.17 8.57 1.02
N SER A 187 -2.48 8.57 -0.13
CA SER A 187 -1.13 9.12 -0.27
C SER A 187 -1.11 10.62 -0.03
N LEU A 188 -2.10 11.33 -0.58
CA LEU A 188 -2.22 12.78 -0.44
C LEU A 188 -2.66 13.18 0.97
N VAL A 189 -3.61 12.46 1.58
CA VAL A 189 -4.01 12.69 2.98
C VAL A 189 -2.85 12.45 3.95
N TRP A 190 -2.09 11.37 3.75
CA TRP A 190 -0.89 11.09 4.56
C TRP A 190 0.17 12.19 4.41
N LYS A 191 0.46 12.62 3.17
CA LYS A 191 1.40 13.72 2.90
C LYS A 191 0.96 15.01 3.59
N ALA A 192 -0.33 15.35 3.54
CA ALA A 192 -0.88 16.52 4.21
C ALA A 192 -0.67 16.45 5.75
N ARG A 193 -0.92 15.29 6.38
CA ARG A 193 -0.68 15.09 7.82
C ARG A 193 0.79 15.22 8.19
N GLN A 194 1.70 14.63 7.40
CA GLN A 194 3.13 14.76 7.64
C GLN A 194 3.58 16.23 7.57
N GLN A 195 3.17 16.94 6.52
CA GLN A 195 3.54 18.35 6.36
C GLN A 195 2.93 19.24 7.45
N TYR A 196 1.70 18.99 7.88
CA TYR A 196 1.08 19.71 9.01
C TYR A 196 1.82 19.45 10.34
N SER A 197 2.27 18.22 10.59
CA SER A 197 2.90 17.83 11.86
C SER A 197 4.24 18.52 12.15
N ILE A 198 4.97 18.90 11.10
CA ILE A 198 6.29 19.55 11.19
C ILE A 198 6.21 21.08 11.27
N LEU A 199 5.00 21.66 11.22
CA LEU A 199 4.81 23.10 11.36
C LEU A 199 4.92 23.54 12.82
N THR A 200 5.39 24.77 13.01
CA THR A 200 5.41 25.43 14.31
C THR A 200 3.99 25.81 14.75
N ASP A 201 3.78 26.06 16.04
CA ASP A 201 2.46 26.41 16.56
C ASP A 201 1.93 27.72 15.92
N LYS A 202 2.80 28.72 15.76
CA LYS A 202 2.50 29.96 15.02
C LYS A 202 2.09 29.72 13.57
N GLN A 203 2.67 28.71 12.90
CA GLN A 203 2.29 28.35 11.53
C GLN A 203 0.96 27.60 11.49
N LYS A 204 0.62 26.82 12.52
CA LYS A 204 -0.66 26.09 12.62
C LYS A 204 -1.82 27.04 12.90
N GLU A 205 -1.60 28.12 13.64
CA GLU A 205 -2.58 29.21 13.87
C GLU A 205 -3.01 29.91 12.58
N MET A 206 -2.22 29.80 11.50
CA MET A 206 -2.52 30.43 10.20
C MET A 206 -3.46 29.60 9.32
N PHE A 207 -3.77 28.34 9.68
CA PHE A 207 -4.70 27.51 8.91
C PHE A 207 -6.14 27.94 9.11
N ASN A 208 -6.98 27.62 8.13
CA ASN A 208 -8.42 27.63 8.34
C ASN A 208 -8.77 26.84 9.63
N PRO A 209 -9.61 27.38 10.54
CA PRO A 209 -10.00 26.70 11.78
C PRO A 209 -10.51 25.26 11.58
N ASP A 210 -11.13 24.98 10.42
CA ASP A 210 -11.67 23.66 10.10
C ASP A 210 -10.67 22.71 9.45
N PHE A 211 -9.44 23.15 9.15
CA PHE A 211 -8.45 22.35 8.41
C PHE A 211 -8.18 21.01 9.10
N VAL A 212 -7.89 21.03 10.40
CA VAL A 212 -7.60 19.81 11.17
C VAL A 212 -8.80 18.88 11.17
N THR A 213 -10.00 19.42 11.36
CA THR A 213 -11.26 18.68 11.30
C THR A 213 -11.47 18.02 9.94
N LYS A 214 -11.15 18.71 8.83
CA LYS A 214 -11.23 18.15 7.47
C LYS A 214 -10.19 17.04 7.26
N LEU A 215 -8.96 17.23 7.73
CA LEU A 215 -7.89 16.22 7.67
C LEU A 215 -8.29 14.95 8.42
N GLU A 216 -8.78 15.10 9.65
CA GLU A 216 -9.23 13.98 10.48
C GLU A 216 -10.42 13.24 9.86
N LYS A 217 -11.37 13.97 9.26
CA LYS A 217 -12.48 13.36 8.50
C LYS A 217 -11.98 12.55 7.32
N ALA A 218 -11.04 13.08 6.53
CA ALA A 218 -10.47 12.36 5.39
C ALA A 218 -9.73 11.07 5.84
N GLU A 219 -8.94 11.14 6.91
CA GLU A 219 -8.26 9.96 7.49
C GLU A 219 -9.25 8.92 8.03
N ALA A 220 -10.31 9.36 8.70
CA ALA A 220 -11.37 8.48 9.18
C ALA A 220 -12.12 7.81 8.03
N GLN A 221 -12.37 8.55 6.94
CA GLN A 221 -13.02 8.02 5.75
C GLN A 221 -12.15 6.96 5.06
N ILE A 222 -10.85 7.19 4.88
CA ILE A 222 -9.93 6.19 4.31
C ILE A 222 -9.93 4.91 5.15
N LYS A 223 -9.79 5.03 6.47
CA LYS A 223 -9.83 3.87 7.39
C LYS A 223 -11.17 3.13 7.34
N PHE A 224 -12.25 3.84 7.07
CA PHE A 224 -13.57 3.25 6.91
C PHE A 224 -13.70 2.51 5.58
N GLU A 225 -13.16 3.05 4.49
CA GLU A 225 -13.28 2.52 3.13
C GLU A 225 -12.28 1.41 2.81
N GLU A 226 -11.06 1.43 3.37
CA GLU A 226 -10.00 0.45 3.05
C GLU A 226 -10.44 -1.01 3.24
N PRO A 227 -11.05 -1.43 4.36
CA PRO A 227 -11.51 -2.81 4.50
C PRO A 227 -12.62 -3.17 3.49
N ILE A 228 -13.45 -2.20 3.11
CA ILE A 228 -14.50 -2.38 2.11
C ILE A 228 -13.85 -2.67 0.76
N HIS A 229 -12.88 -1.86 0.33
CA HIS A 229 -12.17 -2.05 -0.93
C HIS A 229 -11.43 -3.40 -0.98
N GLN A 230 -10.79 -3.82 0.11
CA GLN A 230 -10.15 -5.13 0.19
C GLN A 230 -11.16 -6.26 -0.03
N PHE A 231 -12.31 -6.20 0.65
CA PHE A 231 -13.39 -7.17 0.44
C PHE A 231 -13.93 -7.14 -0.99
N GLU A 232 -14.23 -5.95 -1.53
CA GLU A 232 -14.84 -5.78 -2.84
C GLU A 232 -13.91 -6.24 -3.95
N SER A 233 -12.61 -5.97 -3.87
CA SER A 233 -11.60 -6.47 -4.81
C SER A 233 -11.62 -7.99 -4.89
N VAL A 234 -11.49 -8.69 -3.74
CA VAL A 234 -11.49 -10.15 -3.72
C VAL A 234 -12.84 -10.72 -4.20
N ALA A 235 -13.96 -10.16 -3.74
CA ALA A 235 -15.29 -10.65 -4.07
C ALA A 235 -15.68 -10.43 -5.54
N ASP A 236 -15.22 -9.36 -6.16
CA ASP A 236 -15.50 -9.03 -7.56
C ASP A 236 -14.68 -9.89 -8.53
N GLU A 237 -13.48 -10.30 -8.14
CA GLU A 237 -12.60 -11.18 -8.93
C GLU A 237 -13.04 -12.66 -8.94
N LEU A 238 -13.88 -13.10 -8.00
CA LEU A 238 -14.27 -14.52 -7.87
C LEU A 238 -14.79 -15.15 -9.18
N TYR A 239 -15.44 -14.37 -10.05
CA TYR A 239 -15.96 -14.88 -11.32
C TYR A 239 -14.86 -15.36 -12.28
N MET A 240 -13.64 -14.83 -12.19
CA MET A 240 -12.53 -15.19 -13.08
C MET A 240 -11.91 -16.56 -12.78
N PHE A 241 -12.20 -17.15 -11.61
CA PHE A 241 -11.51 -18.35 -11.12
C PHE A 241 -12.37 -19.60 -11.10
N ILE A 242 -13.59 -19.59 -11.64
CA ILE A 242 -14.58 -20.70 -11.48
C ILE A 242 -14.05 -22.09 -11.88
N GLU A 243 -13.05 -22.16 -12.77
CA GLU A 243 -12.44 -23.39 -13.27
C GLU A 243 -11.11 -23.78 -12.57
N ASP A 244 -10.64 -22.96 -11.63
CA ASP A 244 -9.36 -23.13 -10.93
C ASP A 244 -9.55 -23.86 -9.57
N GLY A 245 -8.58 -24.69 -9.20
CA GLY A 245 -8.56 -25.41 -7.92
C GLY A 245 -8.60 -24.48 -6.70
N ASP A 246 -8.06 -23.28 -6.85
CA ASP A 246 -7.98 -22.27 -5.78
C ASP A 246 -9.29 -21.48 -5.59
N TYR A 247 -10.30 -21.66 -6.46
CA TYR A 247 -11.58 -20.94 -6.36
C TYR A 247 -12.25 -21.07 -5.00
N GLN A 248 -12.24 -22.26 -4.41
CA GLN A 248 -12.86 -22.50 -3.11
C GLN A 248 -12.16 -21.75 -1.99
N GLU A 249 -10.83 -21.64 -2.04
CA GLU A 249 -10.05 -20.88 -1.06
C GLU A 249 -10.29 -19.38 -1.23
N ARG A 250 -10.33 -18.86 -2.46
CA ARG A 250 -10.69 -17.45 -2.72
C ARG A 250 -12.08 -17.08 -2.23
N VAL A 251 -13.07 -17.96 -2.36
CA VAL A 251 -14.41 -17.74 -1.81
C VAL A 251 -14.38 -17.66 -0.27
N LYS A 252 -13.56 -18.50 0.39
CA LYS A 252 -13.39 -18.43 1.85
C LYS A 252 -12.68 -17.14 2.27
N GLU A 253 -11.66 -16.72 1.53
CA GLU A 253 -10.93 -15.48 1.75
C GLU A 253 -11.87 -14.27 1.66
N ALA A 254 -12.67 -14.18 0.60
CA ALA A 254 -13.69 -13.14 0.46
C ALA A 254 -14.68 -13.13 1.65
N ARG A 255 -15.07 -14.30 2.16
CA ARG A 255 -15.91 -14.42 3.36
C ARG A 255 -15.19 -13.93 4.62
N GLN A 256 -13.89 -14.18 4.76
CA GLN A 256 -13.10 -13.67 5.89
C GLN A 256 -13.04 -12.14 5.87
N TYR A 257 -12.71 -11.54 4.72
CA TYR A 257 -12.74 -10.08 4.55
C TYR A 257 -14.11 -9.49 4.89
N TYR A 258 -15.20 -10.08 4.37
CA TYR A 258 -16.56 -9.62 4.70
C TYR A 258 -16.88 -9.72 6.20
N ASN A 259 -16.48 -10.80 6.86
CA ASN A 259 -16.76 -11.01 8.27
C ASN A 259 -16.03 -9.98 9.16
N ALA A 260 -14.84 -9.56 8.76
CA ALA A 260 -14.03 -8.54 9.44
C ALA A 260 -14.62 -7.13 9.34
N LEU A 261 -15.53 -6.87 8.38
CA LEU A 261 -16.21 -5.57 8.26
C LEU A 261 -17.14 -5.28 9.45
N THR A 262 -17.22 -4.01 9.84
CA THR A 262 -18.23 -3.51 10.80
C THR A 262 -19.63 -3.54 10.19
N SER A 263 -20.65 -3.32 11.02
CA SER A 263 -22.06 -3.26 10.60
C SER A 263 -22.30 -2.17 9.55
N GLU A 264 -21.69 -1.01 9.74
CA GLU A 264 -21.78 0.16 8.87
C GLU A 264 -21.09 -0.12 7.52
N GLN A 265 -19.89 -0.72 7.55
CA GLN A 265 -19.16 -1.11 6.34
C GLN A 265 -19.92 -2.17 5.52
N LYS A 266 -20.52 -3.15 6.20
CA LYS A 266 -21.39 -4.16 5.54
C LYS A 266 -22.61 -3.55 4.85
N ALA A 267 -23.12 -2.42 5.36
CA ALA A 267 -24.24 -1.72 4.74
C ALA A 267 -23.87 -1.07 3.41
N VAL A 268 -22.60 -0.72 3.21
CA VAL A 268 -22.05 -0.17 1.96
C VAL A 268 -21.72 -1.30 0.97
N ALA A 269 -21.06 -2.37 1.43
CA ALA A 269 -20.56 -3.46 0.57
C ALA A 269 -21.64 -4.45 0.04
N LYS A 270 -22.90 -4.03 -0.03
CA LYS A 270 -24.06 -4.89 -0.34
C LYS A 270 -23.97 -5.58 -1.70
N LYS A 271 -23.40 -4.91 -2.70
CA LYS A 271 -23.31 -5.42 -4.07
C LYS A 271 -22.35 -6.61 -4.14
N SER A 272 -21.12 -6.44 -3.67
CA SER A 272 -20.11 -7.50 -3.65
C SER A 272 -20.49 -8.61 -2.67
N TYR A 273 -21.23 -8.31 -1.60
CA TYR A 273 -21.80 -9.33 -0.74
C TYR A 273 -22.78 -10.28 -1.46
N LYS A 274 -23.66 -9.77 -2.32
CA LYS A 274 -24.54 -10.61 -3.14
C LYS A 274 -23.76 -11.52 -4.08
N LYS A 275 -22.63 -11.03 -4.62
CA LYS A 275 -21.71 -11.86 -5.43
C LYS A 275 -21.09 -12.96 -4.59
N LEU A 276 -20.59 -12.65 -3.39
CA LEU A 276 -20.04 -13.65 -2.47
C LEU A 276 -21.06 -14.77 -2.19
N LEU A 277 -22.31 -14.42 -1.86
CA LEU A 277 -23.37 -15.41 -1.60
C LEU A 277 -23.63 -16.34 -2.81
N THR A 278 -23.62 -15.77 -4.01
CA THR A 278 -23.77 -16.56 -5.24
C THR A 278 -22.61 -17.53 -5.41
N ASN A 279 -21.38 -17.07 -5.21
CA ASN A 279 -20.18 -17.91 -5.33
C ASN A 279 -20.12 -19.01 -4.25
N GLU A 280 -20.52 -18.73 -3.02
CA GLU A 280 -20.64 -19.75 -1.97
C GLU A 280 -21.65 -20.84 -2.32
N GLN A 281 -22.77 -20.46 -2.94
CA GLN A 281 -23.74 -21.42 -3.43
C GLN A 281 -23.17 -22.26 -4.58
N THR A 282 -22.43 -21.63 -5.50
CA THR A 282 -21.71 -22.32 -6.58
C THR A 282 -20.74 -23.36 -6.02
N VAL A 283 -19.93 -23.03 -5.02
CA VAL A 283 -19.01 -23.98 -4.36
C VAL A 283 -19.76 -25.17 -3.76
N LYS A 284 -20.89 -24.93 -3.08
CA LYS A 284 -21.73 -26.01 -2.55
C LYS A 284 -22.27 -26.91 -3.66
N ASP A 285 -22.71 -26.32 -4.77
CA ASP A 285 -23.26 -27.04 -5.89
C ASP A 285 -22.20 -27.88 -6.63
N GLN A 286 -21.00 -27.32 -6.84
CA GLN A 286 -19.84 -28.04 -7.35
C GLN A 286 -19.47 -29.23 -6.45
N LYS A 287 -19.44 -29.04 -5.12
CA LYS A 287 -19.14 -30.12 -4.17
C LYS A 287 -20.18 -31.24 -4.23
N ALA A 288 -21.46 -30.91 -4.35
CA ALA A 288 -22.52 -31.90 -4.51
C ALA A 288 -22.36 -32.71 -5.80
N ALA A 289 -22.05 -32.05 -6.92
CA ALA A 289 -21.77 -32.71 -8.20
C ALA A 289 -20.53 -33.62 -8.13
N ALA A 290 -19.42 -33.11 -7.57
CA ALA A 290 -18.17 -33.85 -7.42
C ALA A 290 -18.33 -35.15 -6.62
N ASN A 291 -19.18 -35.16 -5.59
CA ASN A 291 -19.50 -36.37 -4.83
C ASN A 291 -20.18 -37.44 -5.69
N VAL A 292 -21.11 -37.04 -6.56
CA VAL A 292 -21.78 -37.97 -7.48
C VAL A 292 -20.81 -38.43 -8.57
N ASP A 293 -19.99 -37.55 -9.11
CA ASP A 293 -18.94 -37.91 -10.09
C ASP A 293 -17.94 -38.91 -9.51
N LYS A 294 -17.55 -38.76 -8.23
CA LYS A 294 -16.74 -39.75 -7.52
C LYS A 294 -17.47 -41.08 -7.41
N ALA A 295 -18.77 -41.07 -7.10
CA ALA A 295 -19.57 -42.29 -7.03
C ALA A 295 -19.69 -42.99 -8.40
N ILE A 296 -19.84 -42.22 -9.49
CA ILE A 296 -19.86 -42.74 -10.86
C ILE A 296 -18.51 -43.39 -11.22
N ARG A 297 -17.39 -42.68 -11.00
CA ARG A 297 -16.05 -43.22 -11.29
C ARG A 297 -15.72 -44.50 -10.52
N ASN A 298 -16.30 -44.66 -9.33
CA ASN A 298 -16.09 -45.85 -8.51
C ASN A 298 -16.91 -47.07 -8.99
N ILE A 299 -17.81 -46.90 -9.98
CA ILE A 299 -18.53 -48.03 -10.57
C ILE A 299 -17.52 -48.85 -11.40
N ARG A 300 -17.15 -50.02 -10.86
CA ARG A 300 -16.37 -51.01 -11.62
C ARG A 300 -17.30 -51.91 -12.40
N PHE A 301 -17.04 -52.08 -13.69
CA PHE A 301 -17.72 -53.11 -14.49
C PHE A 301 -17.54 -54.48 -13.84
N SER A 302 -18.64 -55.19 -13.64
CA SER A 302 -18.63 -56.52 -13.02
C SER A 302 -19.80 -57.35 -13.53
N THR A 303 -19.64 -58.67 -13.54
CA THR A 303 -20.70 -59.65 -13.82
C THR A 303 -21.46 -60.06 -12.55
N SER A 304 -21.06 -59.55 -11.37
CA SER A 304 -21.74 -59.82 -10.10
C SER A 304 -23.18 -59.32 -10.10
N LYS A 305 -24.07 -60.04 -9.38
CA LYS A 305 -25.46 -59.63 -9.12
C LYS A 305 -25.56 -58.24 -8.51
N ASN A 306 -24.54 -57.81 -7.76
CA ASN A 306 -24.52 -56.52 -7.08
C ASN A 306 -24.30 -55.33 -8.03
N TYR A 307 -23.72 -55.54 -9.22
CA TYR A 307 -23.40 -54.46 -10.17
C TYR A 307 -24.63 -53.62 -10.53
N LYS A 308 -25.75 -54.26 -10.85
CA LYS A 308 -27.02 -53.58 -11.16
C LYS A 308 -27.53 -52.73 -9.99
N SER A 309 -27.37 -53.23 -8.76
CA SER A 309 -27.77 -52.50 -7.57
C SER A 309 -26.88 -51.28 -7.31
N THR A 310 -25.57 -51.39 -7.57
CA THR A 310 -24.61 -50.28 -7.46
C THR A 310 -24.94 -49.16 -8.45
N VAL A 311 -25.14 -49.49 -9.72
CA VAL A 311 -25.49 -48.49 -10.75
C VAL A 311 -26.80 -47.78 -10.40
N LYS A 312 -27.82 -48.51 -9.94
CA LYS A 312 -29.09 -47.90 -9.49
C LYS A 312 -28.93 -46.95 -8.30
N LYS A 313 -28.06 -47.30 -7.33
CA LYS A 313 -27.77 -46.41 -6.19
C LYS A 313 -27.14 -45.11 -6.67
N VAL A 314 -26.18 -45.17 -7.58
CA VAL A 314 -25.53 -43.97 -8.14
C VAL A 314 -26.50 -43.16 -8.99
N ARG A 315 -27.36 -43.79 -9.81
CA ARG A 315 -28.44 -43.10 -10.53
C ARG A 315 -29.38 -42.36 -9.57
N SER A 316 -29.75 -42.96 -8.45
CA SER A 316 -30.57 -42.28 -7.44
C SER A 316 -29.87 -41.06 -6.83
N GLN A 317 -28.54 -41.10 -6.63
CA GLN A 317 -27.78 -39.94 -6.19
C GLN A 317 -27.74 -38.84 -7.25
N TYR A 318 -27.53 -39.21 -8.52
CA TYR A 318 -27.61 -38.29 -9.65
C TYR A 318 -29.00 -37.62 -9.74
N ASP A 319 -30.07 -38.39 -9.58
CA ASP A 319 -31.44 -37.87 -9.71
C ASP A 319 -31.79 -36.85 -8.64
N LYS A 320 -31.22 -37.00 -7.43
CA LYS A 320 -31.37 -36.05 -6.31
C LYS A 320 -30.67 -34.70 -6.53
N LEU A 321 -29.72 -34.60 -7.46
CA LEU A 321 -29.05 -33.34 -7.75
C LEU A 321 -30.02 -32.34 -8.41
N THR A 322 -29.88 -31.08 -8.03
CA THR A 322 -30.62 -29.97 -8.65
C THR A 322 -30.16 -29.75 -10.10
N LYS A 323 -30.94 -28.99 -10.88
CA LYS A 323 -30.55 -28.62 -12.25
C LYS A 323 -29.24 -27.83 -12.29
N ALA A 324 -28.98 -26.97 -11.31
CA ALA A 324 -27.75 -26.20 -11.21
C ALA A 324 -26.54 -27.12 -10.93
N GLN A 325 -26.68 -28.02 -9.96
CA GLN A 325 -25.64 -29.00 -9.61
C GLN A 325 -25.28 -29.92 -10.78
N LYS A 326 -26.28 -30.39 -11.54
CA LYS A 326 -26.06 -31.26 -12.71
C LYS A 326 -25.21 -30.62 -13.81
N LYS A 327 -25.10 -29.28 -13.87
CA LYS A 327 -24.23 -28.59 -14.84
C LYS A 327 -22.74 -28.83 -14.56
N PHE A 328 -22.37 -29.12 -13.31
CA PHE A 328 -20.98 -29.37 -12.91
C PHE A 328 -20.57 -30.84 -13.01
N LEU A 329 -21.45 -31.73 -13.48
CA LEU A 329 -21.12 -33.14 -13.64
C LEU A 329 -20.28 -33.40 -14.89
N ILE A 330 -19.17 -34.10 -14.69
CA ILE A 330 -18.23 -34.48 -15.74
C ILE A 330 -18.56 -35.89 -16.25
N TYR A 331 -18.91 -36.83 -15.37
CA TYR A 331 -18.99 -38.26 -15.71
C TYR A 331 -20.43 -38.77 -15.97
N LYS A 332 -21.38 -37.88 -16.28
CA LYS A 332 -22.78 -38.25 -16.52
C LYS A 332 -22.97 -39.28 -17.65
N GLU A 333 -22.11 -39.25 -18.67
CA GLU A 333 -22.15 -40.17 -19.81
C GLU A 333 -21.69 -41.57 -19.41
N VAL A 334 -20.66 -41.66 -18.57
CA VAL A 334 -20.17 -42.94 -18.02
C VAL A 334 -21.28 -43.67 -17.24
N LEU A 335 -22.07 -42.94 -16.43
CA LEU A 335 -23.25 -43.52 -15.77
C LEU A 335 -24.25 -44.08 -16.79
N THR A 336 -24.50 -43.35 -17.87
CA THR A 336 -25.41 -43.78 -18.94
C THR A 336 -24.91 -45.04 -19.65
N ASP A 337 -23.60 -45.16 -19.86
CA ASP A 337 -23.00 -46.37 -20.45
C ASP A 337 -23.08 -47.59 -19.53
N HIS A 338 -22.91 -47.41 -18.23
CA HIS A 338 -23.12 -48.48 -17.25
C HIS A 338 -24.57 -48.99 -17.28
N GLU A 339 -25.54 -48.09 -17.38
CA GLU A 339 -26.96 -48.43 -17.49
C GLU A 339 -27.30 -49.13 -18.80
N LYS A 340 -26.78 -48.61 -19.92
CA LYS A 340 -26.89 -49.24 -21.23
C LYS A 340 -26.32 -50.66 -21.21
N THR A 341 -25.17 -50.86 -20.56
CA THR A 341 -24.57 -52.19 -20.41
C THR A 341 -25.48 -53.15 -19.63
N ILE A 342 -26.16 -52.67 -18.57
CA ILE A 342 -27.14 -53.47 -17.83
C ILE A 342 -28.31 -53.88 -18.74
N ASP A 343 -28.83 -52.94 -19.51
CA ASP A 343 -29.93 -53.19 -20.44
C ASP A 343 -29.54 -54.17 -21.56
N MET A 344 -28.34 -54.00 -22.13
CA MET A 344 -27.79 -54.91 -23.14
C MET A 344 -27.59 -56.33 -22.59
N ARG A 345 -27.08 -56.49 -21.36
CA ARG A 345 -26.92 -57.81 -20.73
C ARG A 345 -28.25 -58.49 -20.49
N ALA A 346 -29.23 -57.76 -19.94
CA ALA A 346 -30.57 -58.31 -19.73
C ALA A 346 -31.21 -58.80 -21.04
N ALA A 347 -31.01 -58.06 -22.14
CA ALA A 347 -31.46 -58.46 -23.46
C ALA A 347 -30.67 -59.67 -24.01
N GLY A 348 -29.35 -59.66 -23.84
CA GLY A 348 -28.45 -60.74 -24.28
C GLY A 348 -28.74 -62.07 -23.58
N ASP A 349 -29.01 -62.06 -22.28
CA ASP A 349 -29.39 -63.27 -21.53
C ASP A 349 -30.66 -63.90 -22.13
N VAL A 350 -31.67 -63.07 -22.42
CA VAL A 350 -32.91 -63.53 -23.07
C VAL A 350 -32.68 -63.98 -24.52
N ALA A 351 -31.82 -63.27 -25.26
CA ALA A 351 -31.48 -63.64 -26.64
C ALA A 351 -30.77 -65.01 -26.69
N ASN A 352 -29.82 -65.25 -25.79
CA ASN A 352 -29.13 -66.53 -25.65
C ASN A 352 -30.11 -67.66 -25.30
N ASP A 353 -31.09 -67.39 -24.45
CA ASP A 353 -32.16 -68.34 -24.14
C ASP A 353 -33.09 -68.60 -25.34
N MET A 354 -33.37 -67.57 -26.16
CA MET A 354 -34.12 -67.70 -27.42
C MET A 354 -33.38 -68.56 -28.44
N GLU A 355 -32.07 -68.40 -28.59
CA GLU A 355 -31.26 -69.15 -29.57
C GLU A 355 -31.15 -70.64 -29.24
N LYS A 356 -31.29 -71.00 -27.96
CA LYS A 356 -31.31 -72.40 -27.52
C LYS A 356 -32.64 -73.10 -27.82
N ILE A 357 -33.72 -72.38 -28.11
CA ILE A 357 -35.01 -72.96 -28.44
C ILE A 357 -34.95 -73.62 -29.82
N ASN A 358 -35.39 -74.87 -29.89
CA ASN A 358 -35.42 -75.66 -31.11
C ASN A 358 -36.61 -76.63 -31.09
N ARG A 359 -36.77 -77.44 -32.15
CA ARG A 359 -37.88 -78.40 -32.31
C ARG A 359 -38.04 -79.43 -31.18
N ARG A 360 -37.00 -79.69 -30.37
CA ARG A 360 -37.04 -80.61 -29.23
C ARG A 360 -37.38 -79.91 -27.91
N SER A 361 -37.47 -78.57 -27.91
CA SER A 361 -37.81 -77.80 -26.72
C SER A 361 -39.27 -78.03 -26.30
N SER A 362 -39.49 -78.23 -25.01
CA SER A 362 -40.83 -78.40 -24.44
C SER A 362 -41.65 -77.10 -24.47
N LYS A 363 -42.98 -77.24 -24.44
CA LYS A 363 -43.91 -76.10 -24.27
C LYS A 363 -43.57 -75.26 -23.03
N ALA A 364 -43.11 -75.90 -21.95
CA ALA A 364 -42.71 -75.23 -20.72
C ALA A 364 -41.45 -74.35 -20.92
N GLN A 365 -40.43 -74.85 -21.63
CA GLN A 365 -39.22 -74.08 -21.95
C GLN A 365 -39.54 -72.87 -22.83
N ILE A 366 -40.35 -73.05 -23.88
CA ILE A 366 -40.78 -71.95 -24.77
C ILE A 366 -41.55 -70.88 -23.97
N LYS A 367 -42.50 -71.29 -23.12
CA LYS A 367 -43.27 -70.39 -22.26
C LYS A 367 -42.37 -69.60 -21.31
N LYS A 368 -41.33 -70.24 -20.73
CA LYS A 368 -40.36 -69.59 -19.84
C LYS A 368 -39.59 -68.47 -20.56
N VAL A 369 -39.04 -68.75 -21.75
CA VAL A 369 -38.31 -67.76 -22.55
C VAL A 369 -39.23 -66.61 -23.01
N ASN A 370 -40.45 -66.92 -23.45
CA ASN A 370 -41.43 -65.88 -23.83
C ASN A 370 -41.80 -64.98 -22.64
N THR A 371 -41.92 -65.57 -21.44
CA THR A 371 -42.18 -64.81 -20.21
C THR A 371 -41.02 -63.88 -19.88
N ALA A 372 -39.77 -64.36 -20.00
CA ALA A 372 -38.57 -63.53 -19.82
C ALA A 372 -38.51 -62.39 -20.84
N TYR A 373 -38.76 -62.66 -22.12
CA TYR A 373 -38.84 -61.62 -23.16
C TYR A 373 -39.91 -60.56 -22.87
N LYS A 374 -41.11 -60.97 -22.45
CA LYS A 374 -42.18 -60.03 -22.11
C LYS A 374 -41.81 -59.11 -20.95
N LYS A 375 -41.01 -59.59 -19.98
CA LYS A 375 -40.50 -58.80 -18.85
C LYS A 375 -39.45 -57.75 -19.23
N LEU A 376 -38.81 -57.87 -20.40
CA LEU A 376 -37.87 -56.85 -20.87
C LEU A 376 -38.58 -55.53 -21.17
N THR A 377 -37.91 -54.43 -20.85
CA THR A 377 -38.38 -53.09 -21.20
C THR A 377 -38.30 -52.85 -22.70
N THR A 378 -39.01 -51.84 -23.21
CA THR A 378 -38.95 -51.45 -24.62
C THR A 378 -37.52 -51.08 -25.06
N LYS A 379 -36.72 -50.48 -24.17
CA LYS A 379 -35.31 -50.18 -24.45
C LYS A 379 -34.48 -51.46 -24.55
N GLN A 380 -34.63 -52.39 -23.61
CA GLN A 380 -33.91 -53.66 -23.61
C GLN A 380 -34.22 -54.51 -24.85
N LYS A 381 -35.49 -54.59 -25.27
CA LYS A 381 -35.91 -55.35 -26.45
C LYS A 381 -35.21 -54.90 -27.74
N LYS A 382 -34.82 -53.62 -27.85
CA LYS A 382 -34.08 -53.11 -29.03
C LYS A 382 -32.69 -53.73 -29.19
N TYR A 383 -32.12 -54.30 -28.12
CA TYR A 383 -30.82 -54.98 -28.17
C TYR A 383 -30.91 -56.45 -28.58
N ILE A 384 -32.12 -57.02 -28.71
CA ILE A 384 -32.28 -58.39 -29.20
C ILE A 384 -32.12 -58.38 -30.73
N PRO A 385 -31.23 -59.21 -31.31
CA PRO A 385 -31.09 -59.30 -32.76
C PRO A 385 -32.42 -59.70 -33.42
N LYS A 386 -32.81 -58.98 -34.49
CA LYS A 386 -34.06 -59.23 -35.20
C LYS A 386 -34.20 -60.68 -35.66
N LYS A 387 -33.10 -61.27 -36.17
CA LYS A 387 -33.07 -62.67 -36.62
C LYS A 387 -33.37 -63.65 -35.48
N THR A 388 -32.73 -63.47 -34.32
CA THR A 388 -32.96 -64.27 -33.10
C THR A 388 -34.42 -64.24 -32.68
N TYR A 389 -35.03 -63.04 -32.64
CA TYR A 389 -36.45 -62.91 -32.29
C TYR A 389 -37.38 -63.56 -33.32
N GLN A 390 -37.14 -63.38 -34.62
CA GLN A 390 -37.98 -63.98 -35.66
C GLN A 390 -37.90 -65.52 -35.65
N HIS A 391 -36.71 -66.08 -35.41
CA HIS A 391 -36.56 -67.51 -35.23
C HIS A 391 -37.37 -68.01 -34.03
N PHE A 392 -37.20 -67.42 -32.85
CA PHE A 392 -37.95 -67.80 -31.66
C PHE A 392 -39.48 -67.70 -31.87
N LYS A 393 -39.94 -66.69 -32.60
CA LYS A 393 -41.37 -66.46 -32.87
C LYS A 393 -42.04 -67.63 -33.60
N THR A 394 -41.33 -68.43 -34.38
CA THR A 394 -41.93 -69.59 -35.08
C THR A 394 -42.41 -70.68 -34.13
N PHE A 395 -41.80 -70.77 -32.94
CA PHE A 395 -42.14 -71.73 -31.89
C PHE A 395 -43.22 -71.22 -30.92
N LEU A 396 -43.71 -69.98 -31.10
CA LEU A 396 -44.79 -69.40 -30.29
C LEU A 396 -46.19 -69.71 -30.84
N LYS A 397 -46.27 -70.29 -32.04
CA LYS A 397 -47.49 -70.80 -32.67
C LYS A 397 -47.77 -72.19 -32.13
#